data_AF-A0A081RQC6-F1
#
_entry.id   AF-A0A081RQC6-F1
#
_cell.length_a   1.000
_cell.length_b   1.000
_cell.length_c   1.000
_cell.angle_alpha   90.00
_cell.angle_beta   90.00
_cell.angle_gamma   90.00
#
_symmetry.space_group_name_H-M   'P 1'
#
loop_
_entity.id
_entity.type
_entity.pdbx_description
1 polymer ?
#
loop_
_entity_poly.entity_id
_entity_poly.type
_entity_poly.pdbx_seq_one_letter_code
_entity_poly.pdbx_strand_id
1 'polypeptide(L)'
;MSLLEYYFANFRQYLILIKEPFNYPKSFRNFFSVFINKMKKNYPIRCVLKNGSTIIVQNHQQLRKIKFGRGTCFFENDLIIIKSPNFPILKIQDWEKNGDIHGVFFSEDYSFLPLKNKTVIDIGANIGDTALYFISRGAKKVIGIEPSQKNFESAKKNIILNNLSDKIDLILGGCGSKEGIVEMDPNVSGLEVSLNEESKSSNQIQLITLKEILENEDKDSEYVLKIDCEGCEYDIILATPEDIIKRFSHIQIEYHFGYLNMKKRLENYGFEVTHTSPRRANRIGTKNTLVGFLYAKNKSL
;
A
#
# COMPACT_ATOMS: atom_id res chain seq x y z
N MET A 1 12.81 17.40 -8.15
CA MET A 1 12.32 16.82 -9.39
C MET A 1 12.65 17.79 -10.51
N SER A 2 12.96 17.31 -11.70
CA SER A 2 13.20 18.20 -12.85
C SER A 2 11.90 18.84 -13.34
N LEU A 3 11.99 20.02 -13.99
CA LEU A 3 10.86 20.66 -14.67
C LEU A 3 10.21 19.71 -15.69
N LEU A 4 11.04 18.95 -16.42
CA LEU A 4 10.60 17.98 -17.42
C LEU A 4 9.68 16.90 -16.80
N GLU A 5 10.09 16.31 -15.67
CA GLU A 5 9.27 15.31 -14.95
C GLU A 5 7.94 15.89 -14.46
N TYR A 6 7.92 17.13 -13.98
CA TYR A 6 6.70 17.81 -13.55
C TYR A 6 5.67 17.94 -14.69
N TYR A 7 6.13 18.31 -15.89
CA TYR A 7 5.26 18.43 -17.06
C TYR A 7 4.77 17.07 -17.55
N PHE A 8 5.64 16.06 -17.62
CA PHE A 8 5.25 14.71 -18.05
C PHE A 8 4.42 13.94 -17.02
N ALA A 9 4.39 14.34 -15.74
CA ALA A 9 3.56 13.70 -14.73
C ALA A 9 2.06 13.69 -15.09
N ASN A 10 1.57 14.76 -15.73
CA ASN A 10 0.21 14.83 -16.27
C ASN A 10 0.02 13.85 -17.42
N PHE A 11 0.95 13.86 -18.38
CA PHE A 11 0.89 12.99 -19.55
C PHE A 11 0.86 11.50 -19.16
N ARG A 12 1.67 11.10 -18.17
CA ARG A 12 1.70 9.73 -17.65
C ARG A 12 0.34 9.30 -17.08
N GLN A 13 -0.36 10.20 -16.40
CA GLN A 13 -1.71 9.92 -15.90
C GLN A 13 -2.71 9.69 -17.06
N TYR A 14 -2.62 10.48 -18.13
CA TYR A 14 -3.45 10.26 -19.33
C TYR A 14 -3.13 8.95 -20.06
N LEU A 15 -1.85 8.55 -20.13
CA LEU A 15 -1.47 7.28 -20.74
C LEU A 15 -2.12 6.08 -20.05
N ILE A 16 -2.31 6.12 -18.72
CA ILE A 16 -3.01 5.05 -17.98
C ILE A 16 -4.47 4.95 -18.44
N LEU A 17 -5.15 6.09 -18.61
CA LEU A 17 -6.54 6.14 -19.08
C LEU A 17 -6.66 5.61 -20.52
N ILE A 18 -5.74 6.00 -21.40
CA ILE A 18 -5.71 5.55 -22.80
C ILE A 18 -5.48 4.03 -22.90
N LYS A 19 -4.65 3.47 -22.01
CA LYS A 19 -4.37 2.02 -21.98
C LYS A 19 -5.50 1.18 -21.38
N GLU A 20 -6.47 1.79 -20.69
CA GLU A 20 -7.51 1.06 -19.95
C GLU A 20 -8.36 0.12 -20.82
N PRO A 21 -8.84 0.51 -22.01
CA PRO A 21 -9.67 -0.34 -22.88
C PRO A 21 -8.90 -1.55 -23.43
N PHE A 22 -7.59 -1.40 -23.67
CA PHE A 22 -6.74 -2.46 -24.21
C PHE A 22 -6.54 -3.65 -23.26
N ASN A 23 -6.95 -3.52 -21.99
CA ASN A 23 -6.90 -4.61 -21.02
C ASN A 23 -8.14 -5.52 -21.06
N TYR A 24 -9.27 -5.10 -21.66
CA TYR A 24 -10.48 -5.94 -21.73
C TYR A 24 -10.28 -7.17 -22.62
N PRO A 25 -9.74 -7.05 -23.86
CA PRO A 25 -9.51 -8.22 -24.72
C PRO A 25 -8.49 -9.20 -24.13
N LYS A 26 -7.62 -8.74 -23.22
CA LYS A 26 -6.65 -9.60 -22.51
C LYS A 26 -7.30 -10.43 -21.41
N SER A 27 -8.43 -9.99 -20.87
CA SER A 27 -9.03 -10.53 -19.65
C SER A 27 -10.31 -11.32 -19.93
N PHE A 28 -11.09 -10.89 -20.92
CA PHE A 28 -12.41 -11.44 -21.22
C PHE A 28 -12.48 -12.01 -22.65
N ARG A 29 -13.13 -13.15 -22.81
CA ARG A 29 -13.52 -13.69 -24.13
C ARG A 29 -14.65 -12.85 -24.74
N ASN A 30 -15.65 -12.48 -23.94
CA ASN A 30 -16.78 -11.64 -24.34
C ASN A 30 -16.52 -10.14 -24.12
N PHE A 31 -15.29 -9.67 -24.35
CA PHE A 31 -14.83 -8.32 -23.96
C PHE A 31 -15.70 -7.19 -24.53
N PHE A 32 -16.21 -7.32 -25.75
CA PHE A 32 -17.05 -6.30 -26.39
C PHE A 32 -18.37 -6.10 -25.63
N SER A 33 -19.02 -7.20 -25.24
CA SER A 33 -20.24 -7.19 -24.42
C SER A 33 -19.96 -6.61 -23.03
N VAL A 34 -18.86 -7.01 -22.39
CA VAL A 34 -18.44 -6.48 -21.07
C VAL A 34 -18.21 -4.97 -21.13
N PHE A 35 -17.50 -4.49 -22.17
CA PHE A 35 -17.19 -3.08 -22.33
C PHE A 35 -18.45 -2.23 -22.57
N ILE A 36 -19.37 -2.68 -23.43
CA ILE A 36 -20.64 -1.98 -23.68
C ILE A 36 -21.48 -1.89 -22.41
N ASN A 37 -21.64 -2.99 -21.67
CA ASN A 37 -22.44 -2.97 -20.44
C ASN A 37 -21.81 -2.08 -19.36
N LYS A 38 -20.47 -2.05 -19.24
CA LYS A 38 -19.75 -1.10 -18.38
C LYS A 38 -20.07 0.35 -18.74
N MET A 39 -19.97 0.71 -20.03
CA MET A 39 -20.24 2.08 -20.49
C MET A 39 -21.69 2.51 -20.23
N LYS A 40 -22.63 1.58 -20.37
CA LYS A 40 -24.06 1.79 -20.06
C LYS A 40 -24.39 1.69 -18.57
N LYS A 41 -23.42 1.39 -17.69
CA LYS A 41 -23.62 1.07 -16.27
C LYS A 41 -24.67 -0.03 -16.02
N ASN A 42 -24.80 -0.97 -16.96
CA ASN A 42 -25.77 -2.05 -16.90
C ASN A 42 -25.18 -3.25 -16.13
N TYR A 43 -25.32 -3.25 -14.81
CA TYR A 43 -24.92 -4.36 -13.92
C TYR A 43 -26.16 -5.15 -13.46
N PRO A 44 -26.03 -6.45 -13.14
CA PRO A 44 -24.80 -7.26 -13.16
C PRO A 44 -24.31 -7.60 -14.58
N ILE A 45 -23.00 -7.76 -14.74
CA ILE A 45 -22.36 -8.12 -16.01
C ILE A 45 -21.83 -9.55 -15.94
N ARG A 46 -22.24 -10.40 -16.89
CA ARG A 46 -21.63 -11.71 -17.09
C ARG A 46 -20.28 -11.58 -17.80
N CYS A 47 -19.20 -11.90 -17.12
CA CYS A 47 -17.84 -11.92 -17.64
C CYS A 47 -17.39 -13.35 -17.91
N VAL A 48 -16.95 -13.64 -19.14
CA VAL A 48 -16.31 -14.92 -19.49
C VAL A 48 -14.81 -14.69 -19.56
N LEU A 49 -14.05 -15.27 -18.63
CA LEU A 49 -12.60 -15.14 -18.54
C LEU A 49 -11.89 -15.94 -19.63
N LYS A 50 -10.60 -15.65 -19.87
CA LYS A 50 -9.79 -16.34 -20.89
C LYS A 50 -9.64 -17.83 -20.66
N ASN A 51 -9.56 -18.27 -19.40
CA ASN A 51 -9.57 -19.69 -19.01
C ASN A 51 -10.95 -20.37 -19.20
N GLY A 52 -11.99 -19.65 -19.60
CA GLY A 52 -13.35 -20.17 -19.82
C GLY A 52 -14.28 -20.08 -18.61
N SER A 53 -13.77 -19.79 -17.41
CA SER A 53 -14.63 -19.61 -16.24
C SER A 53 -15.51 -18.37 -16.37
N THR A 54 -16.72 -18.44 -15.85
CA THR A 54 -17.68 -17.32 -15.87
C THR A 54 -17.78 -16.71 -14.48
N ILE A 55 -17.77 -15.37 -14.41
CA ILE A 55 -17.98 -14.59 -13.19
C ILE A 55 -19.06 -13.55 -13.46
N ILE A 56 -19.97 -13.36 -12.51
CA ILE A 56 -20.97 -12.29 -12.55
C ILE A 56 -20.45 -11.15 -11.68
N VAL A 57 -20.19 -9.98 -12.26
CA VAL A 57 -19.74 -8.80 -11.51
C VAL A 57 -20.92 -7.85 -11.26
N GLN A 58 -21.07 -7.43 -10.01
CA GLN A 58 -22.21 -6.65 -9.53
C GLN A 58 -22.02 -5.14 -9.69
N ASN A 59 -20.77 -4.69 -9.73
CA ASN A 59 -20.45 -3.26 -9.75
C ASN A 59 -19.12 -2.97 -10.48
N HIS A 60 -18.81 -1.68 -10.61
CA HIS A 60 -17.60 -1.24 -11.29
C HIS A 60 -16.30 -1.66 -10.58
N GLN A 61 -16.29 -1.73 -9.25
CA GLN A 61 -15.10 -2.10 -8.49
C GLN A 61 -14.74 -3.57 -8.72
N GLN A 62 -15.72 -4.45 -8.66
CA GLN A 62 -15.55 -5.87 -8.99
C GLN A 62 -15.02 -6.06 -10.41
N LEU A 63 -15.61 -5.38 -11.39
CA LEU A 63 -15.14 -5.44 -12.78
C LEU A 63 -13.67 -4.99 -12.91
N ARG A 64 -13.28 -3.90 -12.22
CA ARG A 64 -11.88 -3.45 -12.20
C ARG A 64 -10.95 -4.53 -11.65
N LYS A 65 -11.26 -5.13 -10.50
CA LYS A 65 -10.37 -6.15 -9.89
C LYS A 65 -10.27 -7.41 -10.75
N ILE A 66 -11.38 -7.93 -11.28
CA ILE A 66 -11.35 -9.12 -12.17
C ILE A 66 -10.55 -8.88 -13.44
N LYS A 67 -10.67 -7.69 -14.04
CA LYS A 67 -9.90 -7.32 -15.24
C LYS A 67 -8.39 -7.46 -15.01
N PHE A 68 -7.90 -7.17 -13.82
CA PHE A 68 -6.47 -7.27 -13.52
C PHE A 68 -6.07 -8.63 -12.93
N GLY A 69 -6.94 -9.25 -12.14
CA GLY A 69 -6.69 -10.58 -11.59
C GLY A 69 -6.68 -11.70 -12.64
N ARG A 70 -7.31 -11.52 -13.83
CA ARG A 70 -7.26 -12.49 -14.94
C ARG A 70 -7.62 -13.94 -14.52
N GLY A 71 -8.49 -14.10 -13.53
CA GLY A 71 -8.91 -15.40 -12.98
C GLY A 71 -8.22 -15.83 -11.70
N THR A 72 -7.34 -15.00 -11.12
CA THR A 72 -6.77 -15.19 -9.78
C THR A 72 -7.57 -14.50 -8.68
N CYS A 73 -8.77 -14.01 -8.99
CA CYS A 73 -9.59 -13.20 -8.10
C CYS A 73 -11.06 -13.60 -8.23
N PHE A 74 -11.74 -13.73 -7.10
CA PHE A 74 -13.17 -14.07 -7.00
C PHE A 74 -13.84 -13.24 -5.91
N PHE A 75 -15.17 -13.27 -5.87
CA PHE A 75 -15.96 -12.60 -4.84
C PHE A 75 -16.91 -13.58 -4.20
N GLU A 76 -17.01 -13.51 -2.87
CA GLU A 76 -17.94 -14.29 -2.07
C GLU A 76 -18.49 -13.34 -0.99
N ASN A 77 -19.80 -13.04 -1.05
CA ASN A 77 -20.42 -12.01 -0.22
C ASN A 77 -19.69 -10.66 -0.35
N ASP A 78 -19.15 -10.14 0.75
CA ASP A 78 -18.35 -8.91 0.85
C ASP A 78 -16.83 -9.15 0.69
N LEU A 79 -16.41 -10.41 0.54
CA LEU A 79 -15.01 -10.79 0.42
C LEU A 79 -14.51 -10.74 -1.01
N ILE A 80 -13.26 -10.31 -1.16
CA ILE A 80 -12.43 -10.63 -2.32
C ILE A 80 -11.52 -11.79 -1.95
N ILE A 81 -11.47 -12.79 -2.83
CA ILE A 81 -10.63 -13.99 -2.66
C ILE A 81 -9.54 -13.94 -3.71
N ILE A 82 -8.29 -13.85 -3.27
CA ILE A 82 -7.10 -13.89 -4.13
C ILE A 82 -6.56 -15.31 -4.14
N LYS A 83 -6.45 -15.89 -5.34
CA LYS A 83 -5.95 -17.23 -5.60
C LYS A 83 -4.83 -17.17 -6.64
N SER A 84 -3.60 -17.16 -6.17
CA SER A 84 -2.40 -17.16 -7.00
C SER A 84 -1.68 -18.51 -6.89
N PRO A 85 -1.00 -19.00 -7.94
CA PRO A 85 -0.09 -20.13 -7.78
C PRO A 85 1.13 -19.81 -6.91
N ASN A 86 1.44 -18.52 -6.72
CA ASN A 86 2.66 -18.08 -6.04
C ASN A 86 2.52 -17.92 -4.52
N PHE A 87 1.30 -17.96 -3.98
CA PHE A 87 1.04 -17.76 -2.56
C PHE A 87 -0.32 -18.37 -2.15
N PRO A 88 -0.57 -18.62 -0.84
CA PRO A 88 -1.83 -19.21 -0.36
C PRO A 88 -3.08 -18.43 -0.78
N ILE A 89 -4.25 -19.07 -0.69
CA ILE A 89 -5.52 -18.36 -0.90
C ILE A 89 -5.70 -17.33 0.21
N LEU A 90 -5.95 -16.09 -0.17
CA LEU A 90 -6.19 -14.98 0.76
C LEU A 90 -7.62 -14.47 0.63
N LYS A 91 -8.25 -14.16 1.76
CA LYS A 91 -9.60 -13.58 1.84
C LYS A 91 -9.52 -12.21 2.47
N ILE A 92 -10.10 -11.19 1.83
CA ILE A 92 -9.98 -9.81 2.28
C ILE A 92 -11.37 -9.16 2.25
N GLN A 93 -11.76 -8.49 3.34
CA GLN A 93 -12.96 -7.66 3.44
C GLN A 93 -12.59 -6.17 3.35
N ASP A 94 -13.59 -5.28 3.23
CA ASP A 94 -13.41 -3.81 3.13
C ASP A 94 -12.55 -3.31 1.95
N TRP A 95 -12.21 -4.21 1.02
CA TRP A 95 -11.35 -3.96 -0.13
C TRP A 95 -11.95 -2.99 -1.17
N GLU A 96 -13.28 -2.83 -1.22
CA GLU A 96 -13.94 -2.02 -2.25
C GLU A 96 -13.65 -0.53 -2.11
N LYS A 97 -13.47 -0.05 -0.88
CA LYS A 97 -13.30 1.38 -0.57
C LYS A 97 -11.89 1.74 -0.12
N ASN A 98 -11.23 0.87 0.65
CA ASN A 98 -10.01 1.23 1.37
C ASN A 98 -8.78 0.37 1.01
N GLY A 99 -8.88 -0.67 0.15
CA GLY A 99 -7.73 -1.53 -0.18
C GLY A 99 -7.09 -1.31 -1.55
N ASP A 100 -5.78 -1.56 -1.68
CA ASP A 100 -5.06 -1.56 -2.96
C ASP A 100 -4.73 -2.97 -3.47
N ILE A 101 -5.78 -3.77 -3.62
CA ILE A 101 -5.66 -5.12 -4.18
C ILE A 101 -4.92 -5.15 -5.53
N HIS A 102 -5.06 -4.09 -6.34
CA HIS A 102 -4.45 -4.07 -7.66
C HIS A 102 -2.94 -3.90 -7.57
N GLY A 103 -2.48 -2.84 -6.89
CA GLY A 103 -1.04 -2.60 -6.71
C GLY A 103 -0.38 -3.74 -5.96
N VAL A 104 -0.97 -4.17 -4.84
CA VAL A 104 -0.41 -5.18 -3.96
C VAL A 104 -0.32 -6.56 -4.62
N PHE A 105 -1.43 -7.10 -5.16
CA PHE A 105 -1.48 -8.51 -5.59
C PHE A 105 -1.37 -8.74 -7.09
N PHE A 106 -1.67 -7.75 -7.95
CA PHE A 106 -1.68 -7.94 -9.41
C PHE A 106 -0.52 -7.24 -10.12
N SER A 107 -0.18 -6.02 -9.71
CA SER A 107 1.05 -5.36 -10.14
C SER A 107 2.27 -5.85 -9.37
N GLU A 108 2.05 -6.41 -8.17
CA GLU A 108 3.11 -6.76 -7.20
C GLU A 108 4.04 -5.56 -6.95
N ASP A 109 3.46 -4.39 -6.66
CA ASP A 109 4.19 -3.11 -6.52
C ASP A 109 5.29 -3.19 -5.46
N TYR A 110 5.14 -4.06 -4.45
CA TYR A 110 6.11 -4.28 -3.37
C TYR A 110 7.08 -5.45 -3.59
N SER A 111 7.20 -5.95 -4.83
CA SER A 111 8.10 -7.07 -5.19
C SER A 111 9.60 -6.75 -5.09
N PHE A 112 9.97 -5.48 -4.94
CA PHE A 112 11.36 -5.07 -4.69
C PHE A 112 11.86 -5.53 -3.31
N LEU A 113 10.97 -5.68 -2.33
CA LEU A 113 11.35 -6.10 -0.98
C LEU A 113 11.70 -7.60 -0.95
N PRO A 114 12.87 -8.01 -0.42
CA PRO A 114 13.23 -9.41 -0.29
C PRO A 114 12.57 -10.01 0.95
N LEU A 115 11.35 -10.51 0.83
CA LEU A 115 10.52 -10.84 1.99
C LEU A 115 10.92 -12.13 2.72
N LYS A 116 11.53 -13.10 2.02
CA LYS A 116 11.79 -14.44 2.58
C LYS A 116 12.58 -14.40 3.90
N ASN A 117 11.98 -14.93 4.96
CA ASN A 117 12.51 -14.99 6.32
C ASN A 117 12.85 -13.63 6.96
N LYS A 118 12.32 -12.52 6.44
CA LYS A 118 12.52 -11.18 7.02
C LYS A 118 11.39 -10.77 7.96
N THR A 119 11.71 -9.83 8.85
CA THR A 119 10.70 -9.06 9.59
C THR A 119 10.41 -7.79 8.80
N VAL A 120 9.14 -7.57 8.44
CA VAL A 120 8.71 -6.39 7.69
C VAL A 120 8.10 -5.37 8.64
N ILE A 121 8.58 -4.13 8.59
CA ILE A 121 7.89 -3.00 9.20
C ILE A 121 7.02 -2.34 8.12
N ASP A 122 5.70 -2.34 8.33
CA ASP A 122 4.70 -1.84 7.38
C ASP A 122 4.03 -0.58 7.94
N ILE A 123 4.55 0.59 7.53
CA ILE A 123 3.98 1.89 7.92
C ILE A 123 2.84 2.24 6.96
N GLY A 124 1.65 2.47 7.53
CA GLY A 124 0.40 2.63 6.79
C GLY A 124 -0.17 1.30 6.35
N ALA A 125 -0.38 0.41 7.32
CA ALA A 125 -0.86 -0.96 7.08
C ALA A 125 -2.30 -1.01 6.53
N ASN A 126 -3.06 0.08 6.65
CA ASN A 126 -4.41 0.24 6.08
C ASN A 126 -5.32 -0.93 6.47
N ILE A 127 -5.94 -1.63 5.52
CA ILE A 127 -6.80 -2.80 5.78
C ILE A 127 -6.01 -4.12 5.90
N GLY A 128 -4.68 -4.05 6.02
CA GLY A 128 -3.78 -5.18 6.20
C GLY A 128 -3.46 -5.95 4.91
N ASP A 129 -3.83 -5.46 3.73
CA ASP A 129 -3.61 -6.16 2.46
C ASP A 129 -2.13 -6.33 2.12
N THR A 130 -1.28 -5.32 2.39
CA THR A 130 0.19 -5.43 2.29
C THR A 130 0.77 -6.44 3.29
N ALA A 131 0.31 -6.43 4.55
CA ALA A 131 0.77 -7.39 5.56
C ALA A 131 0.45 -8.84 5.18
N LEU A 132 -0.78 -9.10 4.68
CA LEU A 132 -1.16 -10.40 4.14
C LEU A 132 -0.28 -10.79 2.95
N TYR A 133 -0.02 -9.86 2.02
CA TYR A 133 0.88 -10.10 0.89
C TYR A 133 2.29 -10.47 1.36
N PHE A 134 2.87 -9.74 2.31
CA PHE A 134 4.22 -9.99 2.82
C PHE A 134 4.38 -11.37 3.43
N ILE A 135 3.46 -11.78 4.32
CA ILE A 135 3.47 -13.15 4.87
C ILE A 135 3.29 -14.19 3.77
N SER A 136 2.38 -13.95 2.83
CA SER A 136 2.11 -14.87 1.72
C SER A 136 3.34 -15.09 0.81
N ARG A 137 4.28 -14.13 0.81
CA ARG A 137 5.54 -14.14 0.05
C ARG A 137 6.74 -14.59 0.88
N GLY A 138 6.52 -15.08 2.10
CA GLY A 138 7.53 -15.71 2.93
C GLY A 138 8.17 -14.81 3.99
N ALA A 139 7.61 -13.62 4.27
CA ALA A 139 8.00 -12.89 5.47
C ALA A 139 7.81 -13.76 6.72
N LYS A 140 8.78 -13.69 7.63
CA LYS A 140 8.74 -14.40 8.92
C LYS A 140 7.69 -13.75 9.82
N LYS A 141 7.69 -12.41 9.85
CA LYS A 141 6.86 -11.58 10.71
C LYS A 141 6.57 -10.25 10.00
N VAL A 142 5.41 -9.66 10.27
CA VAL A 142 5.07 -8.29 9.88
C VAL A 142 4.65 -7.52 11.11
N ILE A 143 5.12 -6.28 11.23
CA ILE A 143 4.69 -5.31 12.24
C ILE A 143 4.07 -4.14 11.49
N GLY A 144 2.73 -4.07 11.52
CA GLY A 144 1.95 -3.07 10.81
C GLY A 144 1.51 -1.92 11.72
N ILE A 145 1.62 -0.70 11.22
CA ILE A 145 1.24 0.52 11.94
C ILE A 145 0.15 1.22 11.14
N GLU A 146 -1.01 1.42 11.75
CA GLU A 146 -2.17 2.07 11.12
C GLU A 146 -2.81 3.10 12.06
N PRO A 147 -2.88 4.38 11.68
CA PRO A 147 -3.43 5.42 12.54
C PRO A 147 -4.96 5.45 12.56
N SER A 148 -5.63 5.04 11.48
CA SER A 148 -7.09 5.07 11.43
C SER A 148 -7.69 3.88 12.18
N GLN A 149 -8.45 4.15 13.25
CA GLN A 149 -9.17 3.13 14.00
C GLN A 149 -10.01 2.22 13.09
N LYS A 150 -10.67 2.79 12.08
CA LYS A 150 -11.50 2.03 11.14
C LYS A 150 -10.66 1.05 10.33
N ASN A 151 -9.55 1.51 9.74
CA ASN A 151 -8.68 0.66 8.93
C ASN A 151 -7.99 -0.39 9.81
N PHE A 152 -7.54 -0.02 11.00
CA PHE A 152 -6.97 -0.93 11.99
C PHE A 152 -7.91 -2.09 12.33
N GLU A 153 -9.20 -1.81 12.59
CA GLU A 153 -10.19 -2.87 12.82
C GLU A 153 -10.43 -3.75 11.58
N SER A 154 -10.47 -3.15 10.38
CA SER A 154 -10.54 -3.91 9.12
C SER A 154 -9.32 -4.82 8.93
N ALA A 155 -8.11 -4.32 9.21
CA ALA A 155 -6.87 -5.10 9.14
C ALA A 155 -6.87 -6.25 10.13
N LYS A 156 -7.26 -6.01 11.38
CA LYS A 156 -7.38 -7.05 12.40
C LYS A 156 -8.32 -8.17 11.98
N LYS A 157 -9.50 -7.82 11.46
CA LYS A 157 -10.45 -8.81 10.93
C LYS A 157 -9.87 -9.59 9.75
N ASN A 158 -9.16 -8.93 8.84
CA ASN A 158 -8.52 -9.58 7.69
C ASN A 158 -7.39 -10.53 8.11
N ILE A 159 -6.58 -10.18 9.11
CA ILE A 159 -5.55 -11.06 9.67
C ILE A 159 -6.16 -12.32 10.30
N ILE A 160 -7.20 -12.15 11.12
CA ILE A 160 -7.93 -13.26 11.75
C ILE A 160 -8.56 -14.17 10.68
N LEU A 161 -9.20 -13.58 9.67
CA LEU A 161 -9.85 -14.31 8.57
C LEU A 161 -8.88 -15.23 7.80
N ASN A 162 -7.58 -14.90 7.80
CA ASN A 162 -6.54 -15.69 7.14
C ASN A 162 -5.70 -16.53 8.12
N ASN A 163 -6.04 -16.57 9.41
CA ASN A 163 -5.29 -17.27 10.47
C ASN A 163 -3.81 -16.85 10.55
N LEU A 164 -3.54 -15.54 10.51
CA LEU A 164 -2.16 -15.00 10.52
C LEU A 164 -1.84 -14.17 11.78
N SER A 165 -2.64 -14.29 12.83
CA SER A 165 -2.47 -13.54 14.08
C SER A 165 -1.19 -13.88 14.84
N ASP A 166 -0.54 -15.01 14.54
CA ASP A 166 0.75 -15.43 15.10
C ASP A 166 1.96 -14.81 14.37
N LYS A 167 1.73 -14.18 13.21
CA LYS A 167 2.80 -13.63 12.34
C LYS A 167 2.69 -12.14 12.08
N ILE A 168 1.54 -11.54 12.36
CA ILE A 168 1.28 -10.13 12.07
C ILE A 168 0.88 -9.43 13.37
N ASP A 169 1.77 -8.57 13.86
CA ASP A 169 1.48 -7.65 14.94
C ASP A 169 0.95 -6.34 14.35
N LEU A 170 -0.20 -5.88 14.83
CA LEU A 170 -0.77 -4.58 14.44
C LEU A 170 -0.74 -3.61 15.61
N ILE A 171 -0.28 -2.39 15.32
CA ILE A 171 -0.23 -1.29 16.27
C ILE A 171 -1.18 -0.18 15.77
N LEU A 172 -2.13 0.21 16.62
CA LEU A 172 -2.98 1.37 16.39
C LEU A 172 -2.17 2.62 16.74
N GLY A 173 -1.74 3.36 15.72
CA GLY A 173 -0.90 4.54 15.89
C GLY A 173 -0.32 5.04 14.58
N GLY A 174 0.28 6.21 14.61
CA GLY A 174 1.07 6.75 13.50
C GLY A 174 2.57 6.50 13.72
N CYS A 175 3.34 6.44 12.64
CA CYS A 175 4.80 6.51 12.74
C CYS A 175 5.26 7.93 12.44
N GLY A 176 6.12 8.49 13.28
CA GLY A 176 6.58 9.87 13.15
C GLY A 176 8.07 10.04 13.46
N SER A 177 8.52 11.30 13.38
CA SER A 177 9.88 11.72 13.73
C SER A 177 10.15 11.76 15.24
N LYS A 178 9.08 11.82 16.04
CA LYS A 178 9.10 11.84 17.50
C LYS A 178 7.88 11.15 18.06
N GLU A 179 8.01 10.70 19.30
CA GLU A 179 6.88 10.22 20.10
C GLU A 179 5.92 11.37 20.43
N GLY A 180 4.66 11.03 20.65
CA GLY A 180 3.67 11.99 21.13
C GLY A 180 2.24 11.58 20.82
N ILE A 181 1.32 12.49 21.08
CA ILE A 181 -0.09 12.35 20.72
C ILE A 181 -0.40 13.43 19.69
N VAL A 182 -1.06 13.04 18.61
CA VAL A 182 -1.54 13.99 17.60
C VAL A 182 -3.01 13.77 17.33
N GLU A 183 -3.70 14.86 17.04
CA GLU A 183 -5.11 14.82 16.65
C GLU A 183 -5.20 14.59 15.13
N MET A 184 -5.91 13.55 14.73
CA MET A 184 -6.12 13.20 13.34
C MET A 184 -7.49 13.73 12.88
N ASP A 185 -7.54 14.65 11.91
CA ASP A 185 -8.82 15.01 11.29
C ASP A 185 -9.28 13.85 10.39
N PRO A 186 -10.42 13.19 10.68
CA PRO A 186 -10.93 12.08 9.87
C PRO A 186 -11.31 12.49 8.44
N ASN A 187 -11.36 13.79 8.13
CA ASN A 187 -11.69 14.33 6.81
C ASN A 187 -10.46 14.75 5.98
N VAL A 188 -9.25 14.71 6.56
CA VAL A 188 -8.00 15.12 5.88
C VAL A 188 -7.08 13.91 5.75
N SER A 189 -6.58 13.67 4.53
CA SER A 189 -5.48 12.73 4.32
C SER A 189 -4.16 13.40 4.74
N GLY A 190 -3.64 13.04 5.91
CA GLY A 190 -2.39 13.58 6.46
C GLY A 190 -2.48 13.79 7.96
N LEU A 191 -1.33 13.82 8.63
CA LEU A 191 -1.21 14.10 10.06
C LEU A 191 -0.82 15.56 10.25
N GLU A 192 -1.72 16.37 10.83
CA GLU A 192 -1.37 17.71 11.29
C GLU A 192 -1.03 17.62 12.79
N VAL A 193 0.20 17.99 13.15
CA VAL A 193 0.69 17.87 14.53
C VAL A 193 0.18 19.07 15.34
N SER A 194 -0.91 18.89 16.09
CA SER A 194 -1.31 19.82 17.15
C SER A 194 -0.71 19.36 18.48
N LEU A 195 0.20 20.15 19.05
CA LEU A 195 0.83 19.90 20.37
C LEU A 195 -0.01 20.57 21.47
N ASN A 196 -1.23 20.10 21.72
CA ASN A 196 -2.04 20.59 22.84
C ASN A 196 -2.42 19.40 23.75
N GLU A 197 -1.91 19.42 24.97
CA GLU A 197 -2.00 18.30 25.95
C GLU A 197 -3.35 18.19 26.70
N GLU A 198 -4.40 18.95 26.37
CA GLU A 198 -5.53 19.10 27.31
C GLU A 198 -6.95 18.83 26.80
N SER A 199 -7.15 18.10 25.70
CA SER A 199 -8.50 17.63 25.34
C SER A 199 -8.51 16.18 24.85
N LYS A 200 -9.17 15.30 25.60
CA LYS A 200 -9.52 13.93 25.14
C LYS A 200 -10.59 14.02 24.04
N SER A 201 -10.20 14.40 22.83
CA SER A 201 -11.03 14.23 21.64
C SER A 201 -10.93 12.78 21.14
N SER A 202 -11.97 12.28 20.48
CA SER A 202 -12.04 10.89 19.96
C SER A 202 -11.06 10.57 18.83
N ASN A 203 -10.20 11.52 18.47
CA ASN A 203 -9.37 11.48 17.27
C ASN A 203 -7.87 11.58 17.58
N GLN A 204 -7.48 11.42 18.85
CA GLN A 204 -6.08 11.37 19.24
C GLN A 204 -5.47 10.02 18.87
N ILE A 205 -4.30 10.04 18.22
CA ILE A 205 -3.50 8.86 17.94
C ILE A 205 -2.13 8.98 18.57
N GLN A 206 -1.57 7.86 18.99
CA GLN A 206 -0.19 7.78 19.46
C GLN A 206 0.76 7.78 18.25
N LEU A 207 1.78 8.63 18.30
CA LEU A 207 2.93 8.56 17.41
C LEU A 207 4.04 7.75 18.07
N ILE A 208 4.54 6.79 17.32
CA ILE A 208 5.71 5.97 17.65
C ILE A 208 6.82 6.19 16.63
N THR A 209 8.06 5.97 17.02
CA THR A 209 9.22 6.13 16.12
C THR A 209 9.70 4.79 15.58
N LEU A 210 10.41 4.79 14.44
CA LEU A 210 11.09 3.59 13.95
C LEU A 210 12.07 3.01 14.98
N LYS A 211 12.69 3.87 15.78
CA LYS A 211 13.60 3.46 16.85
C LYS A 211 12.85 2.61 17.89
N GLU A 212 11.75 3.12 18.42
CA GLU A 212 10.93 2.43 19.43
C GLU A 212 10.38 1.10 18.90
N ILE A 213 9.92 1.07 17.64
CA ILE A 213 9.47 -0.17 16.99
C ILE A 213 10.60 -1.21 17.00
N LEU A 214 11.82 -0.82 16.64
CA LEU A 214 12.96 -1.74 16.54
C LEU A 214 13.64 -2.07 17.88
N GLU A 215 13.37 -1.31 18.94
CA GLU A 215 13.88 -1.58 20.30
C GLU A 215 13.12 -2.71 20.99
N ASN A 216 11.85 -2.88 20.64
CA ASN A 216 11.00 -3.96 21.14
C ASN A 216 11.20 -5.29 20.39
N GLU A 217 12.09 -5.33 19.39
CA GLU A 217 12.27 -6.46 18.51
C GLU A 217 13.71 -7.01 18.55
N ASP A 218 13.86 -8.27 18.13
CA ASP A 218 15.13 -8.99 18.14
C ASP A 218 16.19 -8.29 17.27
N LYS A 219 17.34 -7.95 17.87
CA LYS A 219 18.42 -7.25 17.19
C LYS A 219 19.04 -8.05 16.04
N ASP A 220 18.96 -9.38 16.10
CA ASP A 220 19.52 -10.28 15.09
C ASP A 220 18.55 -10.51 13.91
N SER A 221 17.32 -9.97 13.98
CA SER A 221 16.38 -10.06 12.87
C SER A 221 16.83 -9.22 11.68
N GLU A 222 16.56 -9.73 10.49
CA GLU A 222 16.80 -9.01 9.24
C GLU A 222 15.55 -8.23 8.84
N TYR A 223 15.66 -6.91 8.85
CA TYR A 223 14.52 -6.01 8.64
C TYR A 223 14.41 -5.51 7.20
N VAL A 224 13.17 -5.33 6.76
CA VAL A 224 12.82 -4.56 5.57
C VAL A 224 11.68 -3.59 5.92
N LEU A 225 11.65 -2.43 5.28
CA LEU A 225 10.72 -1.35 5.59
C LEU A 225 9.86 -0.99 4.39
N LYS A 226 8.55 -0.94 4.59
CA LYS A 226 7.60 -0.30 3.69
C LYS A 226 7.04 0.96 4.35
N ILE A 227 6.95 2.05 3.59
CA ILE A 227 6.28 3.27 4.02
C ILE A 227 5.31 3.74 2.93
N ASP A 228 4.04 3.84 3.28
CA ASP A 228 2.99 4.46 2.48
C ASP A 228 1.98 5.08 3.47
N CYS A 229 2.18 6.34 3.83
CA CYS A 229 1.42 7.00 4.89
C CYS A 229 0.96 8.40 4.50
N GLU A 230 0.69 8.58 3.20
CA GLU A 230 0.02 9.75 2.64
C GLU A 230 0.69 11.10 3.01
N GLY A 231 2.01 11.11 3.21
CA GLY A 231 2.79 12.32 3.47
C GLY A 231 3.72 12.27 4.68
N CYS A 232 3.54 11.32 5.61
CA CYS A 232 4.41 11.21 6.78
C CYS A 232 5.80 10.63 6.45
N GLU A 233 6.01 10.17 5.20
CA GLU A 233 7.24 9.49 4.79
C GLU A 233 8.47 10.39 4.94
N TYR A 234 8.28 11.69 4.67
CA TYR A 234 9.33 12.70 4.73
C TYR A 234 9.84 12.89 6.15
N ASP A 235 8.92 13.06 7.10
CA ASP A 235 9.27 13.28 8.50
C ASP A 235 9.99 12.07 9.08
N ILE A 236 9.51 10.86 8.76
CA ILE A 236 10.16 9.61 9.15
C ILE A 236 11.60 9.57 8.59
N ILE A 237 11.77 9.67 7.28
CA ILE A 237 13.08 9.45 6.64
C ILE A 237 14.08 10.56 6.94
N LEU A 238 13.63 11.82 7.03
CA LEU A 238 14.53 12.95 7.25
C LEU A 238 14.96 13.08 8.70
N ALA A 239 14.13 12.67 9.66
CA ALA A 239 14.45 12.77 11.08
C ALA A 239 15.10 11.51 11.67
N THR A 240 14.82 10.32 11.14
CA THR A 240 15.35 9.07 11.71
C THR A 240 16.88 9.03 11.61
N PRO A 241 17.60 8.71 12.71
CA PRO A 241 19.05 8.56 12.72
C PRO A 241 19.58 7.48 11.77
N GLU A 242 20.83 7.64 11.35
CA GLU A 242 21.49 6.74 10.39
C GLU A 242 21.60 5.30 10.90
N ASP A 243 21.95 5.13 12.17
CA ASP A 243 22.11 3.81 12.82
C ASP A 243 20.80 3.01 12.83
N ILE A 244 19.66 3.70 12.95
CA ILE A 244 18.33 3.08 12.89
C ILE A 244 17.96 2.74 11.45
N ILE A 245 18.10 3.68 10.50
CA ILE A 245 17.79 3.42 9.08
C ILE A 245 18.66 2.30 8.50
N LYS A 246 19.93 2.22 8.88
CA LYS A 246 20.85 1.18 8.40
C LYS A 246 20.52 -0.24 8.89
N ARG A 247 19.62 -0.42 9.86
CA ARG A 247 19.13 -1.75 10.25
C ARG A 247 18.25 -2.41 9.18
N PHE A 248 17.74 -1.63 8.23
CA PHE A 248 16.95 -2.15 7.12
C PHE A 248 17.85 -2.51 5.93
N SER A 249 17.71 -3.74 5.42
CA SER A 249 18.39 -4.15 4.19
C SER A 249 17.77 -3.47 2.96
N HIS A 250 16.44 -3.32 2.96
CA HIS A 250 15.67 -2.71 1.88
C HIS A 250 14.58 -1.81 2.45
N ILE A 251 14.35 -0.68 1.78
CA ILE A 251 13.29 0.27 2.09
C ILE A 251 12.54 0.57 0.80
N GLN A 252 11.22 0.46 0.84
CA GLN A 252 10.34 0.88 -0.25
C GLN A 252 9.33 1.89 0.24
N ILE A 253 9.20 3.01 -0.48
CA ILE A 253 8.37 4.15 -0.07
C ILE A 253 7.43 4.53 -1.22
N GLU A 254 6.12 4.61 -0.99
CA GLU A 254 5.23 5.40 -1.84
C GLU A 254 5.32 6.86 -1.40
N TYR A 255 5.93 7.71 -2.21
CA TYR A 255 6.09 9.12 -1.89
C TYR A 255 4.88 9.94 -2.36
N HIS A 256 4.53 11.00 -1.64
CA HIS A 256 3.33 11.82 -1.93
C HIS A 256 3.61 13.25 -2.41
N PHE A 257 4.86 13.73 -2.34
CA PHE A 257 5.26 15.09 -2.71
C PHE A 257 6.63 15.13 -3.43
N GLY A 258 6.95 14.06 -4.16
CA GLY A 258 8.22 13.87 -4.86
C GLY A 258 9.34 13.31 -3.98
N TYR A 259 10.40 12.78 -4.59
CA TYR A 259 11.30 11.84 -3.92
C TYR A 259 12.68 12.41 -3.51
N LEU A 260 13.03 13.63 -3.96
CA LEU A 260 14.42 14.11 -3.93
C LEU A 260 15.05 14.12 -2.53
N ASN A 261 14.35 14.64 -1.54
CA ASN A 261 14.94 14.84 -0.20
C ASN A 261 15.18 13.48 0.48
N MET A 262 14.20 12.58 0.40
CA MET A 262 14.32 11.21 0.90
C MET A 262 15.42 10.44 0.16
N LYS A 263 15.49 10.55 -1.18
CA LYS A 263 16.56 9.95 -1.98
C LYS A 263 17.94 10.40 -1.52
N LYS A 264 18.18 11.71 -1.42
CA LYS A 264 19.47 12.26 -0.96
C LYS A 264 19.82 11.77 0.45
N ARG A 265 18.85 11.75 1.36
CA ARG A 265 19.07 11.30 2.74
C ARG A 265 19.49 9.83 2.79
N LEU A 266 18.78 8.96 2.08
CA LEU A 266 19.09 7.53 2.01
C LEU A 266 20.42 7.25 1.30
N GLU A 267 20.73 7.97 0.23
CA GLU A 267 22.04 7.88 -0.46
C GLU A 267 23.19 8.29 0.47
N ASN A 268 23.02 9.36 1.26
CA ASN A 268 24.00 9.77 2.26
C ASN A 268 24.20 8.71 3.36
N TYR A 269 23.17 7.93 3.67
CA TYR A 269 23.25 6.77 4.57
C TYR A 269 23.78 5.50 3.89
N GLY A 270 24.29 5.60 2.66
CA GLY A 270 24.95 4.50 1.98
C GLY A 270 24.01 3.54 1.24
N PHE A 271 22.76 3.93 1.00
CA PHE A 271 21.84 3.13 0.17
C PHE A 271 22.07 3.38 -1.32
N GLU A 272 21.87 2.35 -2.13
CA GLU A 272 21.60 2.50 -3.56
C GLU A 272 20.11 2.82 -3.73
N VAL A 273 19.79 3.97 -4.34
CA VAL A 273 18.41 4.46 -4.41
C VAL A 273 17.97 4.66 -5.86
N THR A 274 16.90 3.98 -6.24
CA THR A 274 16.19 4.19 -7.51
C THR A 274 14.75 4.66 -7.23
N HIS A 275 14.05 5.14 -8.25
CA HIS A 275 12.68 5.59 -8.09
C HIS A 275 11.91 5.44 -9.38
N THR A 276 10.60 5.31 -9.26
CA THR A 276 9.71 5.47 -10.40
C THR A 276 9.62 6.93 -10.83
N SER A 277 9.19 7.10 -12.06
CA SER A 277 8.86 8.39 -12.63
C SER A 277 7.58 8.96 -11.98
N PRO A 278 7.59 10.20 -11.42
CA PRO A 278 6.41 10.77 -10.77
C PRO A 278 5.20 10.83 -11.68
N ARG A 279 4.02 10.58 -11.10
CA ARG A 279 2.70 10.74 -11.73
C ARG A 279 1.81 11.62 -10.86
N ARG A 280 0.87 12.34 -11.47
CA ARG A 280 -0.14 13.06 -10.68
C ARG A 280 -1.25 12.12 -10.22
N ALA A 281 -1.57 12.18 -8.94
CA ALA A 281 -2.77 11.57 -8.40
C ALA A 281 -3.74 12.68 -7.96
N ASN A 282 -5.00 12.56 -8.39
CA ASN A 282 -6.08 13.37 -7.84
C ASN A 282 -6.64 12.61 -6.64
N ARG A 283 -6.08 12.84 -5.45
CA ARG A 283 -6.66 12.35 -4.18
C ARG A 283 -7.58 13.43 -3.60
N ILE A 284 -8.60 13.00 -2.85
CA ILE A 284 -9.58 13.91 -2.23
C ILE A 284 -8.81 14.78 -1.21
N GLY A 285 -8.93 16.10 -1.31
CA GLY A 285 -8.27 17.04 -0.39
C GLY A 285 -6.94 17.62 -0.90
N THR A 286 -6.22 16.95 -1.80
CA THR A 286 -4.91 17.41 -2.28
C THR A 286 -4.89 17.55 -3.82
N LYS A 287 -5.12 18.77 -4.32
CA LYS A 287 -4.85 19.06 -5.74
C LYS A 287 -3.34 19.00 -5.97
N ASN A 288 -2.90 18.28 -7.01
CA ASN A 288 -1.51 18.18 -7.49
C ASN A 288 -0.52 17.29 -6.69
N THR A 289 -0.97 16.29 -5.95
CA THR A 289 -0.09 15.28 -5.33
C THR A 289 0.75 14.54 -6.38
N LEU A 290 2.06 14.44 -6.13
CA LEU A 290 3.01 13.77 -7.01
C LEU A 290 3.44 12.47 -6.38
N VAL A 291 2.93 11.37 -6.94
CA VAL A 291 3.11 10.04 -6.38
C VAL A 291 4.03 9.16 -7.21
N GLY A 292 4.58 8.15 -6.55
CA GLY A 292 5.39 7.08 -7.13
C GLY A 292 6.17 6.37 -6.04
N PHE A 293 6.99 5.40 -6.44
CA PHE A 293 7.81 4.63 -5.52
C PHE A 293 9.27 5.06 -5.51
N LEU A 294 9.89 5.02 -4.33
CA LEU A 294 11.32 5.07 -4.10
C LEU A 294 11.76 3.72 -3.54
N TYR A 295 12.87 3.20 -4.07
CA TYR A 295 13.43 1.90 -3.73
C TYR A 295 14.86 2.12 -3.25
N ALA A 296 15.18 1.68 -2.04
CA ALA A 296 16.50 1.81 -1.45
C ALA A 296 17.02 0.45 -0.98
N LYS A 297 18.23 0.10 -1.43
CA LYS A 297 18.95 -1.11 -1.01
C LYS A 297 20.20 -0.70 -0.24
N ASN A 298 20.37 -1.21 0.98
CA ASN A 298 21.56 -0.93 1.78
C ASN A 298 22.76 -1.62 1.13
N LYS A 299 23.84 -0.88 0.83
CA LYS A 299 25.03 -1.45 0.18
C LYS A 299 25.88 -2.32 1.10
N SER A 300 25.62 -2.26 2.41
CA SER A 300 26.41 -2.94 3.45
C SER A 300 25.80 -4.26 3.92
N LEU A 301 24.60 -4.62 3.42
CA LEU A 301 23.82 -5.80 3.80
C LEU A 301 23.45 -6.65 2.58
#